data_AF-A0A9X9C2E7-F1
#
_entry.id   AF-A0A9X9C2E7-F1
#
_cell.length_a   1.000
_cell.length_b   1.000
_cell.length_c   1.000
_cell.angle_alpha   90.00
_cell.angle_beta   90.00
_cell.angle_gamma   90.00
#
_symmetry.space_group_name_H-M   'P 1'
#
loop_
_entity.id
_entity.type
_entity.pdbx_description
1 polymer ?
#
loop_
_entity_poly.entity_id
_entity_poly.type
_entity_poly.pdbx_seq_one_letter_code
_entity_poly.pdbx_strand_id
1 'polypeptide(L)'
;MKQSKYYLLAILFFSYGASASVTLGGTRIVYEESKKEANISVSNQDKNSPVLIQTWVESFSPDDKKEVPFIVTPPLFRLEAEQENILRIIYSGDNLPQHKESIYWLSVRSIPSTQKSKENKLLITVQNRIKIFYRPKHLSKDEAIDAYKKIRFSLKGKTLEAKNPTPFHVSFYSVSIDGKEVKEADMIAPQSTKKWLLPKEIHAKEIRWQAINDYGGITQAISAPL
;
A
#
# COMPACT_ATOMS: atom_id res chain seq x y z
N MET A 1 -4.00 53.54 13.20
CA MET A 1 -3.96 52.09 13.55
C MET A 1 -4.82 51.18 12.64
N LYS A 2 -5.08 51.52 11.36
CA LYS A 2 -5.93 50.68 10.47
C LYS A 2 -5.16 49.86 9.41
N GLN A 3 -3.87 50.14 9.18
CA GLN A 3 -3.06 49.45 8.15
C GLN A 3 -2.42 48.14 8.65
N SER A 4 -2.36 47.90 9.97
CA SER A 4 -1.72 46.71 10.56
C SER A 4 -2.54 45.42 10.40
N LYS A 5 -3.86 45.51 10.18
CA LYS A 5 -4.74 44.33 10.06
C LYS A 5 -4.61 43.59 8.73
N TYR A 6 -4.14 44.24 7.66
CA TYR A 6 -3.96 43.60 6.35
C TYR A 6 -2.67 42.77 6.26
N TYR A 7 -1.63 43.14 7.01
CA TYR A 7 -0.38 42.37 7.07
C TYR A 7 -0.53 41.01 7.77
N LEU A 8 -1.46 40.91 8.74
CA LEU A 8 -1.71 39.65 9.44
C LEU A 8 -2.43 38.60 8.57
N LEU A 9 -3.15 39.03 7.51
CA LEU A 9 -3.86 38.13 6.60
C LEU A 9 -2.96 37.55 5.49
N ALA A 10 -1.83 38.21 5.18
CA ALA A 10 -0.89 37.79 4.14
C ALA A 10 0.04 36.63 4.58
N ILE A 11 0.17 36.37 5.88
CA ILE A 11 1.06 35.33 6.43
C ILE A 11 0.42 33.93 6.41
N LEU A 12 -0.89 33.83 6.17
CA LEU A 12 -1.63 32.56 6.21
C LEU A 12 -1.61 31.72 4.90
N PHE A 13 -0.87 32.15 3.88
CA PHE A 13 -0.81 31.44 2.58
C PHE A 13 0.54 30.77 2.25
N PHE A 14 1.52 30.77 3.17
CA PHE A 14 2.73 29.97 3.00
C PHE A 14 2.54 28.53 3.50
N SER A 15 1.72 27.76 2.78
CA SER A 15 1.75 26.31 2.87
C SER A 15 3.06 25.83 2.22
N TYR A 16 4.05 25.45 3.03
CA TYR A 16 5.20 24.73 2.53
C TYR A 16 4.71 23.38 1.97
N GLY A 17 4.79 23.23 0.65
CA GLY A 17 4.54 21.94 0.00
C GLY A 17 5.59 20.94 0.48
N ALA A 18 5.16 19.93 1.22
CA ALA A 18 5.99 18.77 1.50
C ALA A 18 6.30 18.09 0.17
N SER A 19 7.51 18.29 -0.35
CA SER A 19 7.95 17.69 -1.61
C SER A 19 8.54 16.33 -1.31
N ALA A 20 7.86 15.27 -1.73
CA ALA A 20 8.46 13.95 -1.75
C ALA A 20 9.43 13.90 -2.92
N SER A 21 10.72 13.67 -2.66
CA SER A 21 11.71 13.58 -3.74
C SER A 21 11.44 12.36 -4.62
N VAL A 22 10.95 11.23 -4.10
CA VAL A 22 10.70 10.03 -4.90
C VAL A 22 9.27 9.55 -4.78
N THR A 23 8.60 9.37 -5.92
CA THR A 23 7.23 8.86 -6.03
C THR A 23 7.16 7.60 -6.88
N LEU A 24 6.16 6.75 -6.60
CA LEU A 24 5.89 5.53 -7.36
C LEU A 24 4.59 5.71 -8.17
N GLY A 25 4.52 5.10 -9.35
CA GLY A 25 3.35 5.15 -10.24
C GLY A 25 2.09 4.46 -9.69
N GLY A 26 2.16 3.85 -8.51
CA GLY A 26 1.03 3.19 -7.85
C GLY A 26 1.32 2.82 -6.40
N THR A 27 0.26 2.50 -5.66
CA THR A 27 0.33 2.08 -4.24
C THR A 27 0.36 0.57 -4.05
N ARG A 28 0.19 -0.19 -5.14
CA ARG A 28 0.24 -1.65 -5.19
C ARG A 28 0.45 -2.13 -6.63
N ILE A 29 0.88 -3.37 -6.76
CA ILE A 29 1.08 -4.06 -8.04
C ILE A 29 0.29 -5.36 -8.01
N VAL A 30 -0.42 -5.65 -9.10
CA VAL A 30 -0.98 -6.98 -9.36
C VAL A 30 -0.10 -7.64 -10.41
N TYR A 31 0.60 -8.71 -10.04
CA TYR A 31 1.34 -9.57 -10.94
C TYR A 31 0.42 -10.70 -11.39
N GLU A 32 -0.08 -10.61 -12.62
CA GLU A 32 -0.88 -11.67 -13.25
C GLU A 32 0.06 -12.79 -13.70
N GLU A 33 -0.16 -14.04 -13.26
CA GLU A 33 0.68 -15.20 -13.62
C GLU A 33 0.79 -15.42 -15.14
N SER A 34 -0.23 -14.99 -15.90
CA SER A 34 -0.23 -15.06 -17.37
C SER A 34 0.74 -14.08 -18.04
N LYS A 35 1.34 -13.15 -17.29
CA LYS A 35 2.26 -12.13 -17.80
C LYS A 35 3.70 -12.47 -17.43
N LYS A 36 4.62 -12.01 -18.27
CA LYS A 36 6.08 -12.21 -18.05
C LYS A 36 6.63 -11.25 -16.99
N GLU A 37 6.10 -10.04 -16.94
CA GLU A 37 6.53 -8.98 -16.03
C GLU A 37 5.34 -8.12 -15.61
N ALA A 38 5.47 -7.46 -14.46
CA ALA A 38 4.67 -6.32 -14.06
C ALA A 38 5.58 -5.09 -13.94
N ASN A 39 5.06 -3.92 -14.27
CA ASN A 39 5.85 -2.69 -14.34
C ASN A 39 5.32 -1.65 -13.37
N ILE A 40 6.20 -0.88 -12.76
CA ILE A 40 5.85 0.32 -11.99
C ILE A 40 6.87 1.42 -12.25
N SER A 41 6.39 2.65 -12.44
CA SER A 41 7.28 3.79 -12.56
C SER A 41 7.77 4.28 -11.21
N VAL A 42 8.98 4.83 -11.21
CA VAL A 42 9.58 5.55 -10.09
C VAL A 42 10.11 6.87 -10.63
N SER A 43 9.66 7.97 -10.04
CA SER A 43 9.99 9.32 -10.48
C SER A 43 10.71 10.07 -9.36
N ASN A 44 11.75 10.81 -9.72
CA ASN A 44 12.38 11.79 -8.85
C ASN A 44 11.75 13.16 -9.13
N GLN A 45 10.98 13.70 -8.20
CA GLN A 45 10.35 15.02 -8.29
C GLN A 45 11.26 16.15 -7.80
N ASP A 46 12.46 15.85 -7.31
CA ASP A 46 13.45 16.88 -6.99
C ASP A 46 13.95 17.54 -8.29
N LYS A 47 14.08 18.87 -8.27
CA LYS A 47 14.48 19.68 -9.43
C LYS A 47 15.98 19.78 -9.64
N ASN A 48 16.76 19.52 -8.59
CA ASN A 48 18.17 19.89 -8.53
C ASN A 48 19.09 18.74 -8.12
N SER A 49 18.53 17.68 -7.52
CA SER A 49 19.32 16.64 -6.87
C SER A 49 18.99 15.26 -7.44
N PRO A 50 20.01 14.50 -7.89
CA PRO A 50 19.83 13.09 -8.20
C PRO A 50 19.65 12.28 -6.92
N VAL A 51 19.03 11.12 -7.06
CA VAL A 51 18.87 10.12 -6.00
C VAL A 51 19.39 8.77 -6.47
N LEU A 52 19.94 7.99 -5.54
CA LEU A 52 20.24 6.59 -5.78
C LEU A 52 19.04 5.74 -5.34
N ILE A 53 18.51 4.96 -6.26
CA ILE A 53 17.35 4.09 -6.04
C ILE A 53 17.85 2.65 -5.90
N GLN A 54 17.53 2.02 -4.77
CA GLN A 54 17.74 0.59 -4.52
C GLN A 54 16.38 -0.11 -4.46
N THR A 55 16.23 -1.24 -5.17
CA THR A 55 14.97 -1.99 -5.24
C THR A 55 15.19 -3.47 -4.93
N TRP A 56 14.25 -4.05 -4.20
CA TRP A 56 14.21 -5.49 -3.93
C TRP A 56 12.77 -5.91 -3.55
N VAL A 57 12.51 -7.21 -3.63
CA VAL A 57 11.23 -7.80 -3.17
C VAL A 57 11.48 -8.53 -1.85
N GLU A 58 10.55 -8.38 -0.90
CA GLU A 58 10.61 -9.00 0.42
C GLU A 58 9.37 -9.82 0.67
N SER A 59 9.50 -10.79 1.58
CA SER A 59 8.35 -11.51 2.11
C SER A 59 7.38 -10.57 2.81
N PHE A 60 6.08 -10.86 2.72
CA PHE A 60 5.06 -10.04 3.37
C PHE A 60 5.11 -10.13 4.89
N SER A 61 5.42 -11.32 5.42
CA SER A 61 5.62 -11.55 6.86
C SER A 61 7.11 -11.61 7.19
N PRO A 62 7.60 -10.86 8.19
CA PRO A 62 9.00 -10.93 8.63
C PRO A 62 9.43 -12.33 9.05
N ASP A 63 8.48 -13.14 9.54
CA ASP A 63 8.74 -14.51 10.02
C ASP A 63 8.76 -15.56 8.90
N ASP A 64 8.29 -15.20 7.70
CA ASP A 64 8.28 -16.11 6.57
C ASP A 64 9.65 -16.09 5.88
N LYS A 65 10.45 -17.10 6.22
CA LYS A 65 11.83 -17.31 5.73
C LYS A 65 11.91 -17.97 4.35
N LYS A 66 10.78 -18.17 3.66
CA LYS A 66 10.79 -18.71 2.30
C LYS A 66 11.51 -17.74 1.36
N GLU A 67 12.17 -18.32 0.35
CA GLU A 67 12.71 -17.51 -0.72
C GLU A 67 11.60 -16.74 -1.42
N VAL A 68 11.92 -15.49 -1.77
CA VAL A 68 10.98 -14.58 -2.43
C VAL A 68 11.08 -14.82 -3.93
N PRO A 69 10.01 -15.27 -4.61
CA PRO A 69 10.09 -15.75 -5.98
C PRO A 69 9.97 -14.61 -7.01
N PHE A 70 10.60 -13.47 -6.72
CA PHE A 70 10.51 -12.28 -7.54
C PHE A 70 11.86 -11.60 -7.67
N ILE A 71 12.15 -11.18 -8.89
CA ILE A 71 13.29 -10.34 -9.24
C ILE A 71 12.74 -8.97 -9.63
N VAL A 72 13.37 -7.92 -9.13
CA VAL A 72 13.10 -6.55 -9.59
C VAL A 72 14.33 -6.00 -10.30
N THR A 73 14.11 -5.36 -11.44
CA THR A 73 15.17 -4.77 -12.27
C THR A 73 14.81 -3.35 -12.70
N PRO A 74 15.77 -2.40 -12.67
CA PRO A 74 17.12 -2.52 -12.10
C PRO A 74 17.13 -2.52 -10.54
N PRO A 75 18.00 -3.32 -9.89
CA PRO A 75 18.07 -3.40 -8.42
C PRO A 75 18.78 -2.20 -7.77
N LEU A 76 19.62 -1.50 -8.53
CA LEU A 76 20.31 -0.29 -8.09
C LEU A 76 20.59 0.61 -9.28
N PHE A 77 20.17 1.87 -9.22
CA PHE A 77 20.42 2.84 -10.29
C PHE A 77 20.33 4.27 -9.77
N ARG A 78 21.04 5.18 -10.45
CA ARG A 78 20.93 6.62 -10.21
C ARG A 78 19.76 7.17 -11.02
N LEU A 79 18.92 7.99 -10.41
CA LEU A 79 17.79 8.68 -11.03
C LEU A 79 18.04 10.18 -10.94
N GLU A 80 18.16 10.86 -12.08
CA GLU A 80 18.42 12.30 -12.09
C GLU A 80 17.20 13.10 -11.64
N ALA A 81 17.39 14.40 -11.43
CA ALA A 81 16.31 15.34 -11.16
C ALA A 81 15.23 15.29 -12.26
N GLU A 82 13.96 15.33 -11.84
CA GLU A 82 12.77 15.30 -12.70
C GLU A 82 12.66 14.09 -13.65
N GLN A 83 13.48 13.06 -13.46
CA GLN A 83 13.46 11.85 -14.29
C GLN A 83 12.53 10.78 -13.73
N GLU A 84 12.00 9.98 -14.66
CA GLU A 84 11.22 8.78 -14.38
C GLU A 84 11.94 7.56 -14.96
N ASN A 85 11.91 6.45 -14.23
CA ASN A 85 12.36 5.16 -14.71
C ASN A 85 11.30 4.09 -14.43
N ILE A 86 11.33 2.98 -15.17
CA ILE A 86 10.41 1.86 -15.00
C ILE A 86 11.13 0.71 -14.31
N LEU A 87 10.56 0.24 -13.20
CA LEU A 87 10.95 -0.99 -12.54
C LEU A 87 10.16 -2.15 -13.13
N ARG A 88 10.86 -3.23 -13.46
CA ARG A 88 10.29 -4.49 -13.94
C ARG A 88 10.34 -5.52 -12.83
N ILE A 89 9.19 -6.07 -12.49
CA ILE A 89 9.03 -7.16 -11.55
C ILE A 89 8.81 -8.43 -12.36
N ILE A 90 9.64 -9.45 -12.14
CA ILE A 90 9.65 -10.70 -12.88
C ILE A 90 9.52 -11.85 -11.87
N TYR A 91 8.61 -12.78 -12.15
CA TYR A 91 8.46 -13.99 -11.35
C TYR A 91 9.55 -15.02 -11.71
N SER A 92 10.26 -15.54 -10.70
CA SER A 92 11.39 -16.46 -10.90
C SER A 92 11.01 -17.95 -10.99
N GLY A 93 9.73 -18.30 -10.86
CA GLY A 93 9.23 -19.63 -11.20
C GLY A 93 9.07 -20.65 -10.06
N ASP A 94 8.94 -20.21 -8.80
CA ASP A 94 8.69 -21.12 -7.67
C ASP A 94 7.27 -21.73 -7.68
N ASN A 95 6.97 -22.60 -6.71
CA ASN A 95 5.63 -23.15 -6.48
C ASN A 95 4.81 -22.25 -5.55
N LEU A 96 4.25 -21.17 -6.12
CA LEU A 96 3.22 -20.39 -5.43
C LEU A 96 1.86 -21.11 -5.45
N PRO A 97 1.01 -20.93 -4.41
CA PRO A 97 -0.35 -21.41 -4.41
C PRO A 97 -1.13 -21.02 -5.67
N GLN A 98 -1.72 -22.01 -6.32
CA GLN A 98 -2.42 -21.85 -7.61
C GLN A 98 -3.92 -21.52 -7.46
N HIS A 99 -4.46 -21.63 -6.24
CA HIS A 99 -5.89 -21.47 -5.96
C HIS A 99 -6.24 -20.20 -5.17
N LYS A 100 -5.23 -19.38 -4.82
CA LYS A 100 -5.40 -18.14 -4.07
C LYS A 100 -4.26 -17.19 -4.35
N GLU A 101 -4.49 -15.89 -4.15
CA GLU A 101 -3.45 -14.89 -4.26
C GLU A 101 -2.33 -15.11 -3.22
N SER A 102 -1.11 -14.77 -3.61
CA SER A 102 0.03 -14.62 -2.71
C SER A 102 0.44 -13.15 -2.64
N ILE A 103 1.10 -12.74 -1.56
CA ILE A 103 1.43 -11.34 -1.32
C ILE A 103 2.90 -11.17 -0.90
N TYR A 104 3.53 -10.11 -1.42
CA TYR A 104 4.90 -9.71 -1.16
C TYR A 104 5.02 -8.19 -1.03
N TRP A 105 6.16 -7.69 -0.57
CA TRP A 105 6.48 -6.27 -0.58
C TRP A 105 7.47 -5.95 -1.68
N LEU A 106 7.17 -4.97 -2.54
CA LEU A 106 8.21 -4.24 -3.27
C LEU A 106 8.76 -3.15 -2.36
N SER A 107 10.06 -3.18 -2.11
CA SER A 107 10.79 -2.14 -1.39
C SER A 107 11.57 -1.28 -2.38
N VAL A 108 11.35 0.04 -2.31
CA VAL A 108 12.08 1.05 -3.09
C VAL A 108 12.70 2.03 -2.11
N ARG A 109 14.03 1.95 -1.94
CA ARG A 109 14.79 2.85 -1.08
C ARG A 109 15.42 3.95 -1.91
N SER A 110 15.15 5.19 -1.52
CA SER A 110 15.77 6.40 -2.06
C SER A 110 16.88 6.87 -1.13
N ILE A 111 18.08 7.03 -1.68
CA ILE A 111 19.27 7.49 -0.99
C ILE A 111 19.65 8.83 -1.63
N PRO A 112 19.46 9.97 -0.94
CA PRO A 112 19.75 11.28 -1.49
C PRO A 112 21.26 11.48 -1.71
N SER A 113 21.60 12.22 -2.77
CA SER A 113 22.96 12.67 -3.01
C SER A 113 23.43 13.64 -1.92
N THR A 114 24.68 13.55 -1.51
CA THR A 114 25.28 14.48 -0.55
C THR A 114 26.52 15.15 -1.14
N GLN A 115 26.62 16.46 -0.91
CA GLN A 115 27.85 17.19 -1.19
C GLN A 115 28.80 17.11 0.00
N LYS A 116 30.10 16.91 -0.27
CA LYS A 116 31.16 16.98 0.74
C LYS A 116 31.12 18.37 1.39
N SER A 117 30.89 18.41 2.70
CA SER A 117 30.92 19.61 3.53
C SER A 117 31.64 19.29 4.83
N LYS A 118 32.22 20.30 5.48
CA LYS A 118 32.83 20.20 6.82
C LYS A 118 31.80 20.27 7.96
N GLU A 119 30.53 20.51 7.63
CA GLU A 119 29.43 20.61 8.59
C GLU A 119 28.82 19.24 8.91
N ASN A 120 28.29 19.11 10.13
CA ASN A 120 27.51 17.95 10.53
C ASN A 120 26.19 17.92 9.76
N LYS A 121 25.91 16.82 9.07
CA LYS A 121 24.68 16.64 8.29
C LYS A 121 23.91 15.41 8.77
N LEU A 122 22.60 15.58 8.96
CA LEU A 122 21.66 14.48 9.11
C LEU A 122 21.17 14.06 7.72
N LEU A 123 21.32 12.79 7.38
CA LEU A 123 20.80 12.22 6.14
C LEU A 123 19.58 11.36 6.44
N ILE A 124 18.48 11.64 5.74
CA ILE A 124 17.25 10.83 5.82
C ILE A 124 17.14 10.03 4.53
N THR A 125 17.06 8.71 4.66
CA THR A 125 16.75 7.81 3.54
C THR A 125 15.31 7.35 3.67
N VAL A 126 14.58 7.33 2.56
CA VAL A 126 13.15 6.95 2.56
C VAL A 126 13.00 5.63 1.84
N GLN A 127 12.41 4.64 2.51
CA GLN A 127 12.05 3.35 1.93
C GLN A 127 10.54 3.25 1.79
N ASN A 128 10.07 3.28 0.54
CA ASN A 128 8.68 3.02 0.21
C ASN A 128 8.45 1.51 0.08
N ARG A 129 7.41 1.01 0.74
CA ARG A 129 6.96 -0.39 0.64
C ARG A 129 5.56 -0.43 0.04
N ILE A 130 5.39 -1.13 -1.08
CA ILE A 130 4.08 -1.36 -1.68
C ILE A 130 3.82 -2.84 -1.89
N LYS A 131 2.54 -3.23 -1.86
CA LYS A 131 2.15 -4.65 -1.95
C LYS A 131 2.24 -5.14 -3.39
N ILE A 132 2.83 -6.31 -3.60
CA ILE A 132 2.70 -7.10 -4.82
C ILE A 132 1.72 -8.23 -4.55
N PHE A 133 0.65 -8.30 -5.32
CA PHE A 133 -0.30 -9.42 -5.31
C PHE A 133 0.00 -10.32 -6.50
N TYR A 134 0.47 -11.53 -6.24
CA TYR A 134 0.55 -12.58 -7.26
C TYR A 134 -0.83 -13.19 -7.46
N ARG A 135 -1.36 -13.10 -8.67
CA ARG A 135 -2.67 -13.63 -9.03
C ARG A 135 -2.51 -14.81 -10.00
N PRO A 136 -2.84 -16.03 -9.57
CA PRO A 136 -2.89 -17.20 -10.45
C PRO A 136 -3.86 -16.98 -11.61
N LYS A 137 -3.53 -17.53 -12.79
CA LYS A 137 -4.25 -17.33 -14.06
C LYS A 137 -5.73 -17.75 -14.05
N HIS A 138 -6.10 -18.62 -13.11
CA HIS A 138 -7.46 -19.13 -12.96
C HIS A 138 -8.37 -18.22 -12.12
N LEU A 139 -7.80 -17.23 -11.41
CA LEU A 139 -8.58 -16.27 -10.64
C LEU A 139 -8.97 -15.10 -11.54
N SER A 140 -10.27 -14.88 -11.71
CA SER A 140 -10.74 -13.83 -12.61
C SER A 140 -10.61 -12.44 -11.98
N LYS A 141 -10.37 -11.43 -12.84
CA LYS A 141 -10.34 -10.02 -12.44
C LYS A 141 -11.69 -9.54 -11.91
N ASP A 142 -12.79 -10.04 -12.48
CA ASP A 142 -14.14 -9.66 -12.06
C ASP A 142 -14.45 -10.16 -10.64
N GLU A 143 -14.02 -11.38 -10.30
CA GLU A 143 -14.12 -11.88 -8.93
C GLU A 143 -13.26 -11.09 -7.95
N ALA A 144 -12.08 -10.60 -8.39
CA ALA A 144 -11.22 -9.74 -7.57
C ALA A 144 -11.90 -8.41 -7.22
N ILE A 145 -12.55 -7.78 -8.21
CA ILE A 145 -13.31 -6.51 -8.03
C ILE A 145 -14.41 -6.68 -6.98
N ASP A 146 -15.10 -7.82 -6.99
CA ASP A 146 -16.21 -8.09 -6.07
C ASP A 146 -15.80 -8.77 -4.76
N ALA A 147 -14.52 -9.13 -4.58
CA ALA A 147 -14.06 -9.91 -3.43
C ALA A 147 -14.41 -9.26 -2.09
N TYR A 148 -14.25 -7.94 -1.99
CA TYR A 148 -14.56 -7.18 -0.77
C TYR A 148 -16.05 -7.22 -0.40
N LYS A 149 -16.95 -7.44 -1.37
CA LYS A 149 -18.40 -7.59 -1.12
C LYS A 149 -18.75 -8.89 -0.42
N LYS A 150 -17.89 -9.89 -0.52
CA LYS A 150 -18.11 -11.24 0.03
C LYS A 150 -17.60 -11.39 1.45
N ILE A 151 -16.97 -10.36 2.02
CA ILE A 151 -16.52 -10.37 3.42
C ILE A 151 -17.74 -10.50 4.34
N ARG A 152 -17.63 -11.38 5.33
CA ARG A 152 -18.65 -11.57 6.37
C ARG A 152 -18.10 -11.07 7.68
N PHE A 153 -18.84 -10.21 8.35
CA PHE A 153 -18.51 -9.75 9.69
C PHE A 153 -19.45 -10.36 10.71
N SER A 154 -18.95 -10.58 11.92
CA SER A 154 -19.75 -11.00 13.07
C SER A 154 -19.14 -10.44 14.34
N LEU A 155 -19.98 -10.09 15.31
CA LEU A 155 -19.54 -9.62 16.61
C LEU A 155 -19.73 -10.70 17.68
N LYS A 156 -18.67 -10.99 18.44
CA LYS A 156 -18.70 -11.92 19.57
C LYS A 156 -18.17 -11.22 20.82
N GLY A 157 -19.08 -10.71 21.64
CA GLY A 157 -18.76 -9.85 22.77
C GLY A 157 -17.96 -8.63 22.32
N LYS A 158 -16.69 -8.54 22.74
CA LYS A 158 -15.77 -7.45 22.37
C LYS A 158 -14.98 -7.70 21.08
N THR A 159 -15.21 -8.80 20.37
CA THR A 159 -14.38 -9.17 19.22
C THR A 159 -15.16 -9.03 17.91
N LEU A 160 -14.70 -8.15 17.03
CA LEU A 160 -15.15 -8.12 15.64
C LEU A 160 -14.37 -9.18 14.85
N GLU A 161 -15.07 -10.16 14.28
CA GLU A 161 -14.48 -11.15 13.38
C GLU A 161 -14.86 -10.81 11.93
N ALA A 162 -13.86 -10.70 11.05
CA ALA A 162 -14.06 -10.67 9.60
C ALA A 162 -13.62 -12.01 9.00
N LYS A 163 -14.47 -12.60 8.16
CA LYS A 163 -14.18 -13.80 7.39
C LYS A 163 -14.12 -13.46 5.91
N ASN A 164 -13.01 -13.79 5.27
CA ASN A 164 -12.82 -13.68 3.83
C ASN A 164 -12.96 -15.07 3.20
N PRO A 165 -14.10 -15.40 2.56
CA PRO A 165 -14.26 -16.69 1.88
C PRO A 165 -13.58 -16.74 0.50
N THR A 166 -13.06 -15.62 0.00
CA THR A 166 -12.58 -15.48 -1.38
C THR A 166 -11.12 -15.88 -1.53
N PRO A 167 -10.64 -16.18 -2.75
CA PRO A 167 -9.24 -16.45 -3.02
C PRO A 167 -8.37 -15.18 -3.14
N PHE A 168 -8.90 -13.99 -2.83
CA PHE A 168 -8.24 -12.70 -2.98
C PHE A 168 -7.90 -12.05 -1.63
N HIS A 169 -6.83 -11.26 -1.59
CA HIS A 169 -6.57 -10.39 -0.45
C HIS A 169 -7.47 -9.16 -0.53
N VAL A 170 -8.11 -8.81 0.59
CA VAL A 170 -8.93 -7.59 0.68
C VAL A 170 -8.24 -6.60 1.61
N SER A 171 -7.69 -5.52 1.05
CA SER A 171 -7.18 -4.38 1.82
C SER A 171 -8.33 -3.43 2.12
N PHE A 172 -8.66 -3.24 3.39
CA PHE A 172 -9.66 -2.29 3.81
C PHE A 172 -9.12 -0.86 3.67
N TYR A 173 -9.95 0.02 3.12
CA TYR A 173 -9.74 1.46 3.22
C TYR A 173 -10.31 1.97 4.55
N SER A 174 -11.51 1.49 4.89
CA SER A 174 -12.18 1.80 6.15
C SER A 174 -13.09 0.64 6.55
N VAL A 175 -13.18 0.42 7.86
CA VAL A 175 -14.19 -0.43 8.49
C VAL A 175 -14.74 0.35 9.67
N SER A 176 -16.06 0.49 9.76
CA SER A 176 -16.71 1.19 10.86
C SER A 176 -17.94 0.44 11.36
N ILE A 177 -18.18 0.55 12.67
CA ILE A 177 -19.32 -0.04 13.36
C ILE A 177 -20.16 1.12 13.91
N ASP A 178 -21.42 1.23 13.48
CA ASP A 178 -22.32 2.35 13.82
C ASP A 178 -21.62 3.73 13.67
N GLY A 179 -20.85 3.90 12.59
CA GLY A 179 -20.12 5.13 12.28
C GLY A 179 -18.78 5.31 13.03
N LYS A 180 -18.40 4.41 13.95
CA LYS A 180 -17.10 4.45 14.62
C LYS A 180 -16.08 3.56 13.92
N GLU A 181 -14.96 4.14 13.52
CA GLU A 181 -13.90 3.43 12.78
C GLU A 181 -13.16 2.40 13.64
N VAL A 182 -12.90 1.23 13.06
CA VAL A 182 -12.03 0.18 13.59
C VAL A 182 -10.64 0.41 12.98
N LYS A 183 -9.79 1.17 13.69
CA LYS A 183 -8.50 1.63 13.16
C LYS A 183 -7.50 0.51 12.89
N GLU A 184 -7.62 -0.63 13.58
CA GLU A 184 -6.75 -1.79 13.34
C GLU A 184 -7.14 -2.59 12.09
N ALA A 185 -8.25 -2.25 11.41
CA ALA A 185 -8.68 -2.94 10.21
C ALA A 185 -7.83 -2.56 9.00
N ASP A 186 -6.96 -3.47 8.61
CA ASP A 186 -5.93 -3.30 7.59
C ASP A 186 -6.21 -4.14 6.33
N MET A 187 -5.97 -5.45 6.37
CA MET A 187 -6.11 -6.36 5.25
C MET A 187 -6.38 -7.77 5.79
N ILE A 188 -7.24 -8.48 5.06
CA ILE A 188 -7.57 -9.88 5.32
C ILE A 188 -7.08 -10.76 4.17
N ALA A 189 -6.36 -11.85 4.51
CA ALA A 189 -5.83 -12.80 3.56
C ALA A 189 -6.94 -13.67 2.93
N PRO A 190 -6.69 -14.30 1.77
CA PRO A 190 -7.62 -15.25 1.16
C PRO A 190 -8.02 -16.36 2.13
N GLN A 191 -9.29 -16.75 2.09
CA GLN A 191 -9.81 -17.92 2.83
C GLN A 191 -9.45 -17.91 4.33
N SER A 192 -9.37 -16.73 4.94
CA SER A 192 -8.93 -16.54 6.32
C SER A 192 -9.94 -15.76 7.16
N THR A 193 -9.73 -15.78 8.47
CA THR A 193 -10.49 -14.99 9.44
C THR A 193 -9.55 -14.07 10.18
N LYS A 194 -9.90 -12.79 10.28
CA LYS A 194 -9.20 -11.79 11.09
C LYS A 194 -10.09 -11.35 12.24
N LYS A 195 -9.48 -11.07 13.39
CA LYS A 195 -10.17 -10.66 14.61
C LYS A 195 -9.59 -9.35 15.12
N TRP A 196 -10.45 -8.42 15.49
CA TRP A 196 -10.07 -7.16 16.13
C TRP A 196 -10.77 -7.03 17.47
N LEU A 197 -10.01 -6.73 18.51
CA LEU A 197 -10.53 -6.49 19.85
C LEU A 197 -11.00 -5.04 19.94
N LEU A 198 -12.28 -4.85 20.23
CA LEU A 198 -12.88 -3.54 20.40
C LEU A 198 -12.62 -3.02 21.83
N PRO A 199 -12.51 -1.70 22.03
CA PRO A 199 -12.25 -1.11 23.35
C PRO A 199 -13.30 -1.46 24.40
N LYS A 200 -14.55 -1.67 23.96
CA LYS A 200 -15.70 -1.99 24.81
C LYS A 200 -16.60 -2.98 24.09
N GLU A 201 -17.43 -3.65 24.87
CA GLU A 201 -18.50 -4.48 24.32
C GLU A 201 -19.57 -3.56 23.77
N ILE A 202 -20.03 -3.86 22.57
CA ILE A 202 -21.02 -3.05 21.88
C ILE A 202 -22.13 -3.96 21.37
N HIS A 203 -23.34 -3.43 21.36
CA HIS A 203 -24.41 -3.98 20.53
C HIS A 203 -24.45 -3.09 19.29
N ALA A 204 -23.92 -3.61 18.20
CA ALA A 204 -23.84 -2.90 16.94
C ALA A 204 -25.04 -3.26 16.05
N LYS A 205 -25.54 -2.29 15.28
CA LYS A 205 -26.62 -2.54 14.32
C LYS A 205 -26.09 -2.68 12.91
N GLU A 206 -25.07 -1.90 12.58
CA GLU A 206 -24.56 -1.80 11.23
C GLU A 206 -23.02 -1.85 11.23
N ILE A 207 -22.49 -2.58 10.27
CA ILE A 207 -21.11 -2.41 9.83
C ILE A 207 -21.07 -1.80 8.45
N ARG A 208 -20.12 -0.90 8.24
CA ARG A 208 -19.81 -0.30 6.96
C ARG A 208 -18.35 -0.51 6.62
N TRP A 209 -18.06 -0.87 5.38
CA TRP A 209 -16.68 -1.00 4.92
C TRP A 209 -16.47 -0.59 3.47
N GLN A 210 -15.24 -0.16 3.20
CA GLN A 210 -14.69 0.11 1.88
C GLN A 210 -13.34 -0.60 1.75
N ALA A 211 -12.97 -0.97 0.54
CA ALA A 211 -11.68 -1.56 0.23
C ALA A 211 -10.88 -0.66 -0.71
N ILE A 212 -9.60 -0.98 -0.83
CA ILE A 212 -8.72 -0.45 -1.88
C ILE A 212 -8.73 -1.48 -3.01
N ASN A 213 -9.07 -1.04 -4.23
CA ASN A 213 -9.07 -1.89 -5.43
C ASN A 213 -7.66 -2.08 -6.00
N ASP A 214 -7.54 -2.87 -7.07
CA ASP A 214 -6.26 -3.18 -7.74
C ASP A 214 -5.51 -1.94 -8.26
N TYR A 215 -6.22 -0.85 -8.55
CA TYR A 215 -5.66 0.41 -9.04
C TYR A 215 -5.34 1.41 -7.92
N GLY A 216 -5.48 1.02 -6.65
CA GLY A 216 -5.27 1.91 -5.51
C GLY A 216 -6.43 2.86 -5.21
N GLY A 217 -7.54 2.74 -5.93
CA GLY A 217 -8.75 3.53 -5.70
C GLY A 217 -9.64 2.95 -4.60
N ILE A 218 -10.49 3.79 -4.01
CA ILE A 218 -11.43 3.38 -2.95
C ILE A 218 -12.70 2.82 -3.60
N THR A 219 -13.15 1.65 -3.15
CA THR A 219 -14.38 1.04 -3.63
C THR A 219 -15.63 1.75 -3.10
N GLN A 220 -16.78 1.47 -3.70
CA GLN A 220 -18.07 1.82 -3.10
C GLN A 220 -18.21 1.17 -1.72
N ALA A 221 -18.80 1.92 -0.79
CA ALA A 221 -19.05 1.43 0.55
C ALA A 221 -20.19 0.41 0.57
N ILE A 222 -20.03 -0.60 1.43
CA ILE A 222 -21.07 -1.58 1.74
C ILE A 222 -21.49 -1.37 3.17
N SER A 223 -22.79 -1.42 3.40
CA SER A 223 -23.40 -1.48 4.72
C SER A 223 -24.08 -2.84 4.87
N ALA A 224 -23.92 -3.47 6.03
CA ALA A 224 -24.59 -4.72 6.38
C ALA A 224 -24.99 -4.72 7.86
N PRO A 225 -26.05 -5.43 8.24
CA PRO A 225 -26.34 -5.67 9.64
C PRO A 225 -25.24 -6.51 10.30
N LEU A 226 -24.99 -6.27 11.59
CA LEU A 226 -24.00 -6.97 12.41
C LEU A 226 -24.64 -7.97 13.39
#